data_AF-A0A4R8G1Z7-F1
#
_entry.id   AF-A0A4R8G1Z7-F1
#
_cell.length_a   1.000
_cell.length_b   1.000
_cell.length_c   1.000
_cell.angle_alpha   90.00
_cell.angle_beta   90.00
_cell.angle_gamma   90.00
#
_symmetry.space_group_name_H-M   'P 1'
#
loop_
_entity.id
_entity.type
_entity.pdbx_description
1 polymer ?
#
loop_
_entity_poly.entity_id
_entity_poly.type
_entity_poly.pdbx_seq_one_letter_code
_entity_poly.pdbx_strand_id
1 'polypeptide(L)'
;MGTVTELRPQRDAGYLDADTQLGRTYLVLRDASYWMQLHEIAESIQVRFKVVDSHAAISARIRDLRNQCGLTIMRRRRTASTADEYRMQGGYKPTPAPQGDMFGGDVA
;
A
#
# COMPACT_ATOMS: atom_id res chain seq x y z
N MET A 1 6.63 21.82 -7.84
CA MET A 1 5.87 21.29 -8.98
C MET A 1 6.55 20.00 -9.43
N GLY A 2 6.13 18.84 -8.92
CA GLY A 2 6.76 17.54 -9.23
C GLY A 2 5.90 16.75 -10.22
N THR A 3 6.50 16.32 -11.33
CA THR A 3 5.86 15.58 -12.43
C THR A 3 5.63 14.11 -12.07
N VAL A 4 4.42 13.60 -12.37
CA VAL A 4 4.01 12.19 -12.20
C VAL A 4 4.48 11.39 -13.42
N THR A 5 5.41 10.46 -13.21
CA THR A 5 5.92 9.55 -14.25
C THR A 5 4.98 8.36 -14.46
N GLU A 6 4.79 7.96 -15.71
CA GLU A 6 3.81 6.97 -16.20
C GLU A 6 3.92 5.57 -15.55
N LEU A 7 2.74 4.99 -15.31
CA LEU A 7 2.49 3.71 -14.65
C LEU A 7 2.98 2.50 -15.49
N ARG A 8 3.87 1.68 -14.93
CA ARG A 8 4.09 0.30 -15.44
C ARG A 8 3.01 -0.64 -14.86
N PRO A 9 2.32 -1.44 -15.69
CA PRO A 9 1.35 -2.42 -15.22
C PRO A 9 2.08 -3.66 -14.68
N GLN A 10 1.89 -3.97 -13.39
CA GLN A 10 2.48 -5.15 -12.74
C GLN A 10 1.36 -6.11 -12.30
N ARG A 11 1.56 -7.40 -12.60
CA ARG A 11 0.58 -8.46 -12.89
C ARG A 11 -0.37 -8.94 -11.78
N ASP A 12 -0.58 -8.19 -10.70
CA ASP A 12 -1.56 -8.51 -9.64
C ASP A 12 -2.69 -7.47 -9.54
N ALA A 13 -2.82 -6.63 -10.57
CA ALA A 13 -3.57 -5.36 -10.62
C ALA A 13 -5.10 -5.47 -10.77
N GLY A 14 -5.74 -6.53 -10.26
CA GLY A 14 -7.22 -6.60 -10.22
C GLY A 14 -7.81 -5.87 -9.00
N TYR A 15 -7.11 -5.88 -7.86
CA TYR A 15 -7.63 -5.36 -6.59
C TYR A 15 -7.16 -3.92 -6.28
N LEU A 16 -6.07 -3.49 -6.92
CA LEU A 16 -5.41 -2.20 -6.68
C LEU A 16 -5.70 -1.21 -7.82
N ASP A 17 -6.95 -1.18 -8.28
CA ASP A 17 -7.41 -0.21 -9.27
C ASP A 17 -7.73 1.15 -8.60
N ALA A 18 -7.63 2.24 -9.36
CA ALA A 18 -7.96 3.60 -8.93
C ALA A 18 -9.43 3.74 -8.48
N ASP A 19 -10.28 2.81 -8.89
CA ASP A 19 -11.69 2.77 -8.50
C ASP A 19 -11.90 2.22 -7.08
N THR A 20 -10.94 1.48 -6.52
CA THR A 20 -11.06 0.93 -5.17
C THR A 20 -10.41 1.86 -4.14
N GLN A 21 -11.00 1.90 -2.94
CA GLN A 21 -10.47 2.67 -1.82
C GLN A 21 -9.03 2.25 -1.46
N LEU A 22 -8.73 0.95 -1.56
CA LEU A 22 -7.39 0.40 -1.33
C LEU A 22 -6.40 0.78 -2.44
N GLY A 23 -6.84 0.70 -3.70
CA GLY A 23 -6.01 1.06 -4.85
C GLY A 23 -5.64 2.54 -4.86
N ARG A 24 -6.55 3.44 -4.48
CA ARG A 24 -6.23 4.88 -4.32
C ARG A 24 -5.11 5.13 -3.32
N THR A 25 -5.20 4.51 -2.13
CA THR A 25 -4.16 4.62 -1.10
C THR A 25 -2.83 4.00 -1.57
N TYR A 26 -2.90 2.86 -2.25
CA TYR A 26 -1.74 2.21 -2.85
C TYR A 26 -1.03 3.11 -3.88
N LEU A 27 -1.78 3.66 -4.83
CA LEU A 27 -1.23 4.50 -5.90
C LEU A 27 -0.54 5.75 -5.34
N VAL A 28 -1.10 6.37 -4.29
CA VAL A 28 -0.47 7.50 -3.60
C VAL A 28 0.84 7.08 -2.95
N LEU A 29 0.84 5.98 -2.18
CA LEU A 29 2.04 5.51 -1.48
C LEU A 29 3.14 4.99 -2.41
N ARG A 30 2.75 4.40 -3.54
CA ARG A 30 3.66 3.90 -4.57
C ARG A 30 4.38 5.04 -5.28
N ASP A 31 3.65 6.10 -5.60
CA ASP A 31 4.19 7.25 -6.34
C ASP A 31 4.93 8.24 -5.43
N ALA A 32 4.81 8.08 -4.11
CA ALA A 32 5.50 8.89 -3.13
C ALA A 32 7.02 8.65 -3.14
N SER A 33 7.79 9.68 -3.48
CA SER A 33 9.26 9.65 -3.41
C SER A 33 9.81 9.87 -1.99
N TYR A 34 8.96 10.30 -1.06
CA TYR A 34 9.29 10.65 0.32
C TYR A 34 8.33 9.99 1.32
N TRP A 35 8.61 10.17 2.61
CA TRP A 35 7.76 9.67 3.69
C TRP A 35 6.57 10.61 3.90
N MET A 36 5.35 10.09 3.78
CA MET A 36 4.13 10.88 3.85
C MET A 36 3.39 10.68 5.18
N GLN A 37 2.86 11.75 5.74
CA GLN A 37 1.93 11.70 6.87
C GLN A 37 0.51 11.39 6.41
N LEU A 38 -0.36 10.98 7.34
CA LEU A 38 -1.76 10.65 7.02
C LEU A 38 -2.53 11.81 6.36
N HIS A 39 -2.27 13.05 6.76
CA HIS A 39 -2.91 14.22 6.17
C HIS A 39 -2.43 14.44 4.72
N GLU A 40 -1.13 14.29 4.44
CA GLU A 40 -0.58 14.40 3.09
C GLU A 40 -1.11 13.31 2.16
N ILE A 41 -1.32 12.09 2.70
CA ILE A 41 -1.96 10.99 1.95
C ILE A 41 -3.42 11.35 1.65
N ALA A 42 -4.16 11.88 2.63
CA ALA A 42 -5.55 12.29 2.46
C ALA A 42 -5.68 13.40 1.40
N GLU A 43 -4.84 14.43 1.48
CA GLU A 43 -4.78 15.53 0.51
C GLU A 43 -4.44 15.00 -0.88
N SER A 44 -3.46 14.11 -1.00
CA SER A 44 -3.09 13.51 -2.28
C SER A 44 -4.23 12.70 -2.89
N ILE A 45 -4.98 11.94 -2.08
CA ILE A 45 -6.17 11.20 -2.53
C ILE A 45 -7.25 12.19 -2.99
N GLN A 46 -7.50 13.25 -2.23
CA GLN A 46 -8.49 14.27 -2.57
C GLN A 46 -8.13 14.99 -3.87
N VAL A 47 -6.85 15.35 -4.06
CA VAL A 47 -6.39 16.04 -5.27
C VAL A 47 -6.53 15.16 -6.49
N ARG A 48 -6.06 13.90 -6.42
CA ARG A 48 -6.06 12.95 -7.56
C ARG A 48 -7.41 12.34 -7.87
N PHE A 49 -8.13 11.88 -6.86
CA PHE A 49 -9.34 11.06 -7.04
C PHE A 49 -10.62 11.80 -6.64
N LYS A 50 -10.53 13.05 -6.19
CA LYS A 50 -11.67 13.89 -5.75
C LYS A 50 -12.50 13.25 -4.63
N VAL A 51 -11.85 12.43 -3.79
CA VAL A 51 -12.47 11.73 -2.66
C VAL A 51 -11.86 12.21 -1.36
N VAL A 52 -12.72 12.49 -0.38
CA VAL A 52 -12.29 12.87 0.96
C VAL A 52 -12.32 11.62 1.83
N ASP A 53 -11.15 11.25 2.34
CA ASP A 53 -10.99 10.12 3.24
C ASP A 53 -10.50 10.57 4.60
N SER A 54 -11.04 9.95 5.66
CA SER A 54 -10.61 10.24 7.02
C SER A 54 -9.25 9.60 7.31
N HIS A 55 -8.49 10.20 8.22
CA HIS A 55 -7.20 9.64 8.66
C HIS A 55 -7.34 8.21 9.22
N ALA A 56 -8.44 7.92 9.91
CA ALA A 56 -8.74 6.58 10.42
C ALA A 56 -8.95 5.56 9.29
N ALA A 57 -9.69 5.94 8.25
CA ALA A 57 -9.91 5.09 7.07
C ALA A 57 -8.60 4.80 6.33
N ILE A 58 -7.76 5.82 6.13
CA ILE A 58 -6.45 5.67 5.48
C ILE A 58 -5.55 4.74 6.31
N SER A 59 -5.52 4.91 7.63
CA SER A 59 -4.73 4.05 8.53
C SER A 59 -5.18 2.58 8.46
N ALA A 60 -6.50 2.32 8.42
CA ALA A 60 -7.03 0.98 8.23
C ALA A 60 -6.60 0.38 6.88
N ARG A 61 -6.74 1.15 5.80
CA ARG A 61 -6.33 0.72 4.45
C ARG A 61 -4.83 0.43 4.34
N ILE A 62 -3.98 1.19 5.02
CA ILE A 62 -2.54 0.90 5.09
C ILE A 62 -2.29 -0.47 5.74
N ARG A 63 -3.05 -0.82 6.79
CA ARG A 63 -2.95 -2.16 7.42
C ARG A 63 -3.43 -3.24 6.46
N ASP A 64 -4.53 -3.00 5.75
CA ASP A 64 -5.05 -3.94 4.76
C ASP A 64 -4.07 -4.17 3.61
N LEU A 65 -3.45 -3.10 3.09
CA LEU A 65 -2.41 -3.20 2.06
C LEU A 65 -1.20 -4.04 2.51
N ARG A 66 -0.84 -3.98 3.81
CA ARG A 66 0.22 -4.83 4.37
C ARG A 66 -0.23 -6.28 4.52
N ASN A 67 -1.41 -6.49 5.09
CA ASN A 67 -1.88 -7.81 5.50
C ASN A 67 -2.42 -8.63 4.32
N GLN A 68 -3.22 -8.00 3.46
CA GLN A 68 -3.93 -8.66 2.36
C GLN A 68 -3.11 -8.66 1.07
N CYS A 69 -2.42 -7.56 0.77
CA CYS A 69 -1.67 -7.42 -0.49
C CYS A 69 -0.17 -7.74 -0.36
N GLY A 70 0.31 -8.06 0.85
CA GLY A 70 1.72 -8.37 1.09
C GLY A 70 2.68 -7.20 0.81
N LEU A 71 2.18 -5.96 0.81
CA LEU A 71 3.01 -4.80 0.48
C LEU A 71 3.88 -4.39 1.66
N THR A 72 5.15 -4.11 1.38
CA THR A 72 6.08 -3.59 2.39
C THR A 72 5.86 -2.08 2.56
N ILE A 73 4.97 -1.70 3.47
CA ILE A 73 4.77 -0.31 3.88
C ILE A 73 5.47 -0.08 5.21
N MET A 74 6.51 0.75 5.17
CA MET A 74 7.25 1.16 6.36
C MET A 74 6.49 2.27 7.09
N ARG A 75 6.54 2.22 8.43
CA ARG A 75 6.05 3.28 9.31
C ARG A 75 7.21 3.77 10.16
N ARG A 76 7.35 5.08 10.30
CA ARG A 76 8.28 5.69 11.26
C ARG A 76 7.60 6.87 11.95
N ARG A 77 8.08 7.19 13.15
CA ARG A 77 7.72 8.43 13.84
C ARG A 77 8.93 9.36 13.82
N ARG A 78 8.76 10.59 13.35
CA ARG A 78 9.83 11.59 13.36
C ARG A 78 10.01 12.07 14.81
N THR A 79 11.23 12.13 15.33
CA THR A 79 11.49 12.51 16.74
C THR A 79 10.95 13.91 17.09
N ALA A 80 10.82 14.79 16.10
CA ALA A 80 10.30 16.15 16.24
C ALA A 80 8.78 16.28 15.97
N SER A 81 8.07 15.20 15.63
CA SER A 81 6.63 15.23 15.34
C SER A 81 5.92 14.02 15.94
N THR A 82 4.74 14.25 16.52
CA THR A 82 3.88 13.16 16.99
C THR A 82 3.21 12.40 15.84
N ALA A 83 3.32 12.89 14.60
CA ALA A 83 2.72 12.27 13.44
C ALA A 83 3.51 11.05 12.96
N ASP A 84 2.76 10.00 12.62
CA ASP A 84 3.30 8.84 11.94
C ASP A 84 3.49 9.14 10.45
N GLU A 85 4.65 8.75 9.93
CA GLU A 85 5.00 8.83 8.52
C GLU A 85 5.05 7.43 7.90
N TYR A 86 4.62 7.33 6.65
CA TYR A 86 4.49 6.09 5.90
C TYR A 86 5.22 6.18 4.57
N ARG A 87 5.83 5.07 4.15
CA ARG A 87 6.47 4.96 2.84
C ARG A 87 6.38 3.54 2.32
N MET A 88 6.08 3.37 1.04
CA MET A 88 6.19 2.07 0.38
C MET A 88 7.67 1.78 0.05
N GLN A 89 8.17 0.64 0.51
CA GLN A 89 9.47 0.14 0.08
C GLN A 89 9.25 -0.68 -1.20
N GLY A 90 9.82 -0.20 -2.31
CA GLY A 90 9.73 -0.85 -3.62
C GLY A 90 10.29 -2.27 -3.58
N GLY A 91 9.39 -3.23 -3.45
CA GLY A 91 9.70 -4.65 -3.34
C GLY A 91 8.44 -5.40 -2.89
N TYR A 92 7.62 -5.79 -3.86
CA TYR A 92 6.65 -6.85 -3.63
C TYR A 92 7.46 -8.12 -3.33
N LYS A 93 7.43 -8.58 -2.08
CA LYS A 93 7.81 -9.95 -1.76
C LYS A 93 6.47 -10.71 -1.69
N PRO A 94 6.14 -11.56 -2.68
CA PRO A 94 5.04 -12.48 -2.46
C PRO A 94 5.41 -13.30 -1.22
N THR A 95 4.65 -13.15 -0.14
CA THR A 95 4.70 -14.14 0.93
C THR A 95 4.33 -15.46 0.25
N PRO A 96 5.22 -16.48 0.21
CA PRO A 96 4.80 -17.77 -0.31
C PRO A 96 3.57 -18.18 0.49
N ALA A 97 2.49 -18.56 -0.21
CA ALA A 97 1.34 -19.20 0.42
C ALA A 97 1.88 -20.30 1.34
N PRO A 98 1.28 -20.55 2.53
CA PRO A 98 1.67 -21.67 3.35
C PRO A 98 1.64 -22.91 2.46
N GLN A 99 2.81 -23.47 2.16
CA GLN A 99 2.93 -24.76 1.50
C GLN A 99 2.29 -25.74 2.47
N GLY A 100 1.02 -26.04 2.26
CA GLY A 100 0.40 -27.20 2.86
C GLY A 100 1.23 -28.40 2.45
N ASP A 101 1.79 -29.07 3.45
CA ASP A 101 2.45 -30.36 3.33
C ASP A 101 1.61 -31.29 2.43
N MET A 102 2.03 -31.43 1.18
CA MET A 102 1.64 -32.52 0.29
C MET A 102 2.81 -33.51 0.22
N PHE A 103 3.07 -34.19 1.35
CA PHE A 103 3.74 -35.47 1.40
C PHE A 103 2.72 -36.44 2.02
N GLY A 104 2.32 -37.56 1.44
CA GLY A 104 2.71 -38.28 0.25
C GLY A 104 2.01 -39.62 0.41
N GLY A 105 1.22 -40.03 -0.58
CA GLY A 105 0.75 -41.41 -0.65
C GLY A 105 1.93 -42.31 -0.98
N ASP A 106 2.08 -43.42 -0.25
CA ASP A 106 2.11 -44.79 -0.78
C ASP A 106 2.46 -45.73 0.39
N VAL A 107 1.50 -46.56 0.80
CA VAL A 107 1.78 -47.79 1.55
C VAL A 107 1.00 -48.91 0.87
N ALA A 108 1.67 -49.54 -0.09
CA ALA A 108 1.35 -50.88 -0.57
C ALA A 108 2.32 -51.87 0.11
#